data_AF-A0A538PGK7-F1
#
_entry.id   AF-A0A538PGK7-F1
#
_cell.length_a   1.000
_cell.length_b   1.000
_cell.length_c   1.000
_cell.angle_alpha   90.00
_cell.angle_beta   90.00
_cell.angle_gamma   90.00
#
_symmetry.space_group_name_H-M   'P 1'
#
loop_
_entity.id
_entity.type
_entity.pdbx_description
1 polymer ?
#
loop_
_entity_poly.entity_id
_entity_poly.type
_entity_poly.pdbx_seq_one_letter_code
_entity_poly.pdbx_strand_id
1 'polypeptide(L)'
;MFIGVKEIAERADAPAKKARVVLSFLKEVGFAAEAPGARFAPLATEPPSIEDLARAASRYEQKRAQDRARLAAMLRYSQSHLCRTRLLVTYFGYTDHPACGTCDNCVRAAKTAPPIARELETVAATLAARRNGDPATRRALLEEALRRNRGAGRGRALKIERVKRPVFGPLEKGDIVRHATWGEGEVVRVVGDSVYTFFPVHGEKLLKTSFLEKIDA
;
A
#
# COMPACT_ATOMS: atom_id res chain seq x y z
N MET A 1 31.62 8.12 -37.05
CA MET A 1 32.86 7.78 -36.31
C MET A 1 32.56 7.78 -34.82
N PHE A 2 33.07 6.83 -34.05
CA PHE A 2 32.87 6.77 -32.59
C PHE A 2 33.94 7.56 -31.84
N ILE A 3 33.52 8.51 -31.02
CA ILE A 3 34.36 9.45 -30.27
C ILE A 3 34.21 9.17 -28.76
N GLY A 4 35.30 9.24 -27.99
CA GLY A 4 35.26 8.98 -26.54
C GLY A 4 34.56 10.11 -25.76
N VAL A 5 33.93 9.78 -24.63
CA VAL A 5 33.21 10.78 -23.80
C VAL A 5 34.08 11.98 -23.42
N LYS A 6 35.38 11.78 -23.10
CA LYS A 6 36.28 12.89 -22.71
C LYS A 6 36.41 13.93 -23.82
N GLU A 7 36.68 13.46 -25.03
CA GLU A 7 36.83 14.33 -26.20
C GLU A 7 35.52 15.02 -26.57
N ILE A 8 34.38 14.31 -26.47
CA ILE A 8 33.06 14.94 -26.67
C ILE A 8 32.80 16.02 -25.62
N ALA A 9 33.13 15.74 -24.35
CA ALA A 9 32.92 16.67 -23.24
C ALA A 9 33.76 17.94 -23.39
N GLU A 10 35.01 17.82 -23.81
CA GLU A 10 35.91 18.94 -24.11
C GLU A 10 35.36 19.80 -25.27
N ARG A 11 34.96 19.18 -26.39
CA ARG A 11 34.39 19.90 -27.55
C ARG A 11 33.06 20.58 -27.25
N ALA A 12 32.28 20.01 -26.34
CA ALA A 12 30.97 20.54 -25.93
C ALA A 12 31.06 21.52 -24.74
N ASP A 13 32.26 21.84 -24.26
CA ASP A 13 32.51 22.66 -23.07
C ASP A 13 31.66 22.24 -21.85
N ALA A 14 31.63 20.93 -21.59
CA ALA A 14 30.79 20.32 -20.55
C ALA A 14 31.60 19.40 -19.62
N PRO A 15 31.28 19.34 -18.31
CA PRO A 15 31.89 18.36 -17.42
C PRO A 15 31.66 16.92 -17.91
N ALA A 16 32.70 16.08 -17.94
CA ALA A 16 32.63 14.71 -18.46
C ALA A 16 31.48 13.85 -17.86
N LYS A 17 31.17 14.06 -16.57
CA LYS A 17 30.02 13.39 -15.92
C LYS A 17 28.68 13.82 -16.54
N LYS A 18 28.49 15.11 -16.81
CA LYS A 18 27.27 15.63 -17.45
C LYS A 18 27.18 15.19 -18.91
N ALA A 19 28.29 15.27 -19.65
CA ALA A 19 28.36 14.79 -21.03
C ALA A 19 27.96 13.31 -21.13
N ARG A 20 28.45 12.46 -20.22
CA ARG A 20 28.05 11.05 -20.16
C ARG A 20 26.54 10.87 -19.96
N VAL A 21 25.94 11.63 -19.04
CA VAL A 21 24.48 11.55 -18.79
C VAL A 21 23.68 11.94 -20.04
N VAL A 22 24.06 13.04 -20.69
CA VAL A 22 23.40 13.50 -21.92
C VAL A 22 23.58 12.49 -23.06
N LEU A 23 24.77 11.92 -23.23
CA LEU A 23 25.03 10.91 -24.25
C LEU A 23 24.25 9.61 -24.01
N SER A 24 24.09 9.18 -22.75
CA SER A 24 23.20 8.07 -22.40
C SER A 24 21.74 8.38 -22.76
N PHE A 25 21.27 9.60 -22.49
CA PHE A 25 19.94 10.03 -22.92
C PHE A 25 19.79 10.00 -24.44
N LEU A 26 20.74 10.61 -25.19
CA LEU A 26 20.73 10.64 -26.66
C LEU A 26 20.74 9.23 -27.25
N LYS A 27 21.42 8.28 -26.62
CA LYS A 27 21.36 6.87 -26.99
C LYS A 27 19.96 6.28 -26.76
N GLU A 28 19.39 6.48 -25.57
CA GLU A 28 18.07 5.94 -25.20
C GLU A 28 16.93 6.48 -26.09
N VAL A 29 17.01 7.73 -26.53
CA VAL A 29 16.02 8.33 -27.45
C VAL A 29 16.32 8.09 -28.94
N GLY A 30 17.46 7.46 -29.27
CA GLY A 30 17.79 7.07 -30.64
C GLY A 30 18.45 8.15 -31.50
N PHE A 31 19.22 9.06 -30.90
CA PHE A 31 20.07 10.03 -31.62
C PHE A 31 21.55 9.63 -31.67
N ALA A 32 21.99 8.74 -30.78
CA ALA A 32 23.38 8.26 -30.73
C ALA A 32 23.49 6.74 -30.57
N ALA A 33 24.54 6.16 -31.12
CA ALA A 33 24.99 4.81 -30.80
C ALA A 33 26.13 4.84 -29.78
N GLU A 34 26.24 3.79 -28.97
CA GLU A 34 27.37 3.59 -28.05
C GLU A 34 28.14 2.32 -28.45
N ALA A 35 29.46 2.41 -28.44
CA ALA A 35 30.39 1.31 -28.61
C ALA A 35 31.17 1.06 -27.30
N PRO A 36 31.80 -0.12 -27.14
CA PRO A 36 32.64 -0.42 -25.97
C PRO A 36 33.67 0.69 -25.68
N GLY A 37 33.94 0.90 -24.38
CA GLY A 37 34.85 1.95 -23.93
C GLY A 37 34.23 3.35 -23.85
N ALA A 38 32.90 3.46 -23.73
CA ALA A 38 32.17 4.73 -23.67
C ALA A 38 32.50 5.64 -24.86
N ARG A 39 32.33 5.10 -26.06
CA ARG A 39 32.49 5.85 -27.32
C ARG A 39 31.14 6.01 -27.97
N PHE A 40 30.85 7.21 -28.48
CA PHE A 40 29.55 7.56 -29.05
C PHE A 40 29.68 8.05 -30.49
N ALA A 41 28.67 7.76 -31.30
CA ALA A 41 28.53 8.29 -32.65
C ALA A 41 27.08 8.73 -32.87
N PRO A 42 26.82 9.82 -33.60
CA PRO A 42 25.46 10.18 -34.00
C PRO A 42 24.90 9.11 -34.96
N LEU A 43 23.59 8.88 -34.90
CA LEU A 43 22.90 7.94 -35.81
C LEU A 43 22.54 8.58 -37.15
N ALA A 44 22.48 9.91 -37.21
CA ALA A 44 22.23 10.67 -38.43
C ALA A 44 23.39 11.65 -38.68
N THR A 45 23.56 12.05 -39.94
CA THR A 45 24.56 13.04 -40.36
C THR A 45 24.17 14.45 -39.93
N GLU A 46 22.89 14.77 -40.03
CA GLU A 46 22.33 16.03 -39.56
C GLU A 46 21.95 15.92 -38.08
N PRO A 47 22.29 16.93 -37.26
CA PRO A 47 21.86 16.94 -35.87
C PRO A 47 20.33 17.10 -35.80
N PRO A 48 19.67 16.48 -34.80
CA PRO A 48 18.25 16.71 -34.57
C PRO A 48 18.00 18.18 -34.27
N SER A 49 16.83 18.68 -34.69
CA SER A 49 16.43 20.04 -34.37
C SER A 49 16.27 20.23 -32.85
N ILE A 50 16.34 21.47 -32.39
CA ILE A 50 16.08 21.80 -30.97
C ILE A 50 14.67 21.34 -30.57
N GLU A 51 13.69 21.45 -31.47
CA GLU A 51 12.32 21.00 -31.23
C GLU A 51 12.24 19.48 -31.07
N ASP A 52 12.95 18.71 -31.89
CA ASP A 52 12.99 17.25 -31.78
C ASP A 52 13.65 16.79 -30.48
N LEU A 53 14.74 17.45 -30.08
CA LEU A 53 15.40 17.20 -28.80
C LEU A 53 14.47 17.50 -27.62
N ALA A 54 13.78 18.64 -27.64
CA ALA A 54 12.82 19.01 -26.60
C ALA A 54 11.66 18.01 -26.51
N ARG A 55 11.13 17.57 -27.67
CA ARG A 55 10.08 16.56 -27.74
C ARG A 55 10.54 15.22 -27.20
N ALA A 56 11.75 14.78 -27.56
CA ALA A 56 12.34 13.54 -27.06
C ALA A 56 12.58 13.59 -25.54
N ALA A 57 13.09 14.71 -25.02
CA ALA A 57 13.30 14.93 -23.61
C ALA A 57 11.98 14.86 -22.81
N SER A 58 10.94 15.54 -23.28
CA SER A 58 9.61 15.50 -22.64
C SER A 58 9.03 14.08 -22.60
N ARG A 59 9.10 13.32 -23.71
CA ARG A 59 8.64 11.92 -23.72
C ARG A 59 9.45 11.04 -22.77
N TYR A 60 10.76 11.26 -22.70
CA TYR A 60 11.63 10.53 -21.80
C TYR A 60 11.30 10.80 -20.33
N GLU A 61 11.10 12.06 -19.97
CA GLU A 61 10.70 12.46 -18.61
C GLU A 61 9.33 11.86 -18.24
N GLN A 62 8.36 11.89 -19.16
CA GLN A 62 7.05 11.27 -18.97
C GLN A 62 7.17 9.77 -18.74
N LYS A 63 7.95 9.05 -19.57
CA LYS A 63 8.20 7.61 -19.40
C LYS A 63 8.87 7.32 -18.06
N ARG A 64 9.89 8.09 -17.68
CA ARG A 64 10.56 7.99 -16.37
C ARG A 64 9.62 8.23 -15.20
N ALA A 65 8.68 9.17 -15.34
CA ALA A 65 7.67 9.43 -14.33
C ALA A 65 6.67 8.27 -14.22
N GLN A 66 6.20 7.75 -15.35
CA GLN A 66 5.31 6.58 -15.42
C GLN A 66 5.95 5.32 -14.83
N ASP A 67 7.21 5.04 -15.16
CA ASP A 67 7.95 3.89 -14.63
C ASP A 67 8.12 3.98 -13.11
N ARG A 68 8.43 5.18 -12.59
CA ARG A 68 8.50 5.43 -11.14
C ARG A 68 7.14 5.27 -10.47
N ALA A 69 6.08 5.79 -11.08
CA ALA A 69 4.71 5.64 -10.56
C ALA A 69 4.26 4.17 -10.53
N ARG A 70 4.59 3.40 -11.59
CA ARG A 70 4.31 1.96 -11.65
C ARG A 70 5.04 1.19 -10.56
N LEU A 71 6.34 1.45 -10.36
CA LEU A 71 7.11 0.82 -9.29
C LEU A 71 6.54 1.17 -7.91
N ALA A 72 6.19 2.44 -7.68
CA ALA A 72 5.56 2.87 -6.44
C ALA A 72 4.22 2.16 -6.20
N ALA A 73 3.40 1.98 -7.24
CA ALA A 73 2.15 1.23 -7.16
C ALA A 73 2.39 -0.26 -6.82
N MET A 74 3.39 -0.90 -7.42
CA MET A 74 3.76 -2.29 -7.12
C MET A 74 4.20 -2.48 -5.66
N LEU A 75 5.07 -1.58 -5.17
CA LEU A 75 5.52 -1.61 -3.78
C LEU A 75 4.36 -1.39 -2.81
N ARG A 76 3.43 -0.50 -3.16
CA ARG A 76 2.23 -0.27 -2.35
C ARG A 76 1.31 -1.47 -2.33
N TYR A 77 1.05 -2.07 -3.48
CA TYR A 77 0.22 -3.28 -3.58
C TYR A 77 0.75 -4.42 -2.71
N SER A 78 2.07 -4.64 -2.67
CA SER A 78 2.66 -5.72 -1.88
C SER A 78 2.67 -5.45 -0.38
N GLN A 79 2.75 -4.18 0.04
CA GLN A 79 2.85 -3.78 1.44
C GLN A 79 1.52 -3.40 2.09
N SER A 80 0.44 -3.28 1.32
CA SER A 80 -0.83 -2.76 1.82
C SER A 80 -1.62 -3.79 2.63
N HIS A 81 -2.33 -3.28 3.64
CA HIS A 81 -3.31 -4.03 4.43
C HIS A 81 -4.76 -3.89 3.89
N LEU A 82 -4.99 -3.07 2.87
CA LEU A 82 -6.31 -2.91 2.22
C LEU A 82 -6.67 -4.14 1.37
N CYS A 83 -7.95 -4.29 1.01
CA CYS A 83 -8.39 -5.36 0.09
C CYS A 83 -7.55 -5.38 -1.21
N ARG A 84 -6.88 -6.50 -1.49
CA ARG A 84 -5.98 -6.64 -2.67
C ARG A 84 -6.72 -6.48 -3.99
N THR A 85 -7.89 -7.09 -4.12
CA THR A 85 -8.72 -6.97 -5.34
C THR A 85 -9.10 -5.52 -5.59
N ARG A 86 -9.54 -4.80 -4.56
CA ARG A 86 -9.88 -3.38 -4.65
C ARG A 86 -8.69 -2.56 -5.15
N LEU A 87 -7.51 -2.74 -4.58
CA LEU A 87 -6.30 -2.04 -5.03
C LEU A 87 -5.98 -2.30 -6.50
N LEU A 88 -6.07 -3.56 -6.93
CA LEU A 88 -5.76 -3.95 -8.31
C LEU A 88 -6.72 -3.32 -9.30
N VAL A 89 -8.04 -3.40 -9.04
CA VAL A 89 -9.04 -2.84 -9.97
C VAL A 89 -9.02 -1.31 -9.97
N THR A 90 -8.72 -0.67 -8.83
CA THR A 90 -8.52 0.79 -8.75
C THR A 90 -7.31 1.25 -9.54
N TYR A 91 -6.21 0.49 -9.55
CA TYR A 91 -5.07 0.78 -10.42
C TYR A 91 -5.46 0.80 -11.92
N PHE A 92 -6.43 -0.03 -12.34
CA PHE A 92 -6.97 -0.04 -13.70
C PHE A 92 -8.13 0.94 -13.92
N GLY A 93 -8.49 1.77 -12.93
CA GLY A 93 -9.50 2.82 -13.06
C GLY A 93 -10.89 2.49 -12.49
N TYR A 94 -11.08 1.31 -11.89
CA TYR A 94 -12.35 0.92 -11.26
C TYR A 94 -12.34 1.26 -9.77
N THR A 95 -13.13 2.25 -9.36
CA THR A 95 -12.99 2.93 -8.05
C THR A 95 -14.04 2.57 -7.02
N ASP A 96 -15.10 1.88 -7.41
CA ASP A 96 -16.29 1.57 -6.60
C ASP A 96 -16.35 0.10 -6.14
N HIS A 97 -15.24 -0.64 -6.28
CA HIS A 97 -15.20 -2.05 -5.91
C HIS A 97 -15.23 -2.23 -4.38
N PRO A 98 -16.20 -2.97 -3.82
CA PRO A 98 -16.25 -3.25 -2.38
C PRO A 98 -15.11 -4.17 -1.94
N ALA A 99 -14.94 -4.37 -0.63
CA ALA A 99 -14.01 -5.39 -0.13
C ALA A 99 -14.44 -6.77 -0.66
N CYS A 100 -13.52 -7.53 -1.26
CA CYS A 100 -13.85 -8.79 -1.94
C CYS A 100 -14.18 -9.96 -0.99
N GLY A 101 -13.84 -9.84 0.30
CA GLY A 101 -14.09 -10.87 1.31
C GLY A 101 -13.20 -12.12 1.22
N THR A 102 -12.50 -12.35 0.11
CA THR A 102 -11.78 -13.60 -0.16
C THR A 102 -10.26 -13.47 -0.24
N CYS A 103 -9.72 -12.27 -0.44
CA CYS A 103 -8.27 -12.07 -0.40
C CYS A 103 -7.73 -12.22 1.02
N ASP A 104 -6.43 -12.48 1.15
CA ASP A 104 -5.77 -12.68 2.44
C ASP A 104 -5.88 -11.47 3.39
N ASN A 105 -5.87 -10.24 2.87
CA ASN A 105 -6.13 -9.05 3.68
C ASN A 105 -7.57 -9.05 4.24
N CYS A 106 -8.57 -9.40 3.42
CA CYS A 106 -9.95 -9.53 3.88
C CYS A 106 -10.13 -10.69 4.87
N VAL A 107 -9.46 -11.82 4.66
CA VAL A 107 -9.51 -12.98 5.56
C VAL A 107 -8.84 -12.66 6.89
N ARG A 108 -7.73 -11.91 6.89
CA ARG A 108 -7.10 -11.42 8.12
C ARG A 108 -8.03 -10.48 8.87
N ALA A 109 -8.59 -9.51 8.15
CA ALA A 109 -9.55 -8.56 8.70
C ALA A 109 -10.74 -9.27 9.39
N ALA A 110 -11.40 -10.19 8.68
CA ALA A 110 -12.53 -10.95 9.23
C ALA A 110 -12.21 -11.74 10.52
N LYS A 111 -10.93 -12.05 10.81
CA LYS A 111 -10.52 -12.73 12.06
C LYS A 111 -10.33 -11.79 13.24
N THR A 112 -9.99 -10.53 12.96
CA THR A 112 -9.70 -9.50 13.97
C THR A 112 -10.89 -8.56 14.17
N ALA A 113 -11.86 -8.59 13.27
CA ALA A 113 -13.13 -7.89 13.41
C ALA A 113 -13.84 -8.21 14.74
N PRO A 114 -14.30 -7.18 15.48
CA PRO A 114 -15.07 -7.41 16.70
C PRO A 114 -16.40 -8.11 16.38
N PRO A 115 -16.87 -9.02 17.26
CA PRO A 115 -18.13 -9.71 17.07
C PRO A 115 -19.29 -8.71 16.97
N ILE A 116 -20.22 -8.97 16.05
CA ILE A 116 -21.38 -8.07 15.85
C ILE A 116 -22.35 -8.17 17.03
N ALA A 117 -23.16 -7.13 17.26
CA ALA A 117 -24.09 -7.07 18.40
C ALA A 117 -25.01 -8.31 18.52
N ARG A 118 -25.47 -8.87 17.40
CA ARG A 118 -26.28 -10.11 17.40
C ARG A 118 -25.50 -11.35 17.82
N GLU A 119 -24.21 -11.43 17.49
CA GLU A 119 -23.34 -12.51 17.97
C GLU A 119 -23.11 -12.37 19.48
N LEU A 120 -22.92 -11.14 19.97
CA LEU A 120 -22.83 -10.87 21.40
C LEU A 120 -24.13 -11.24 22.13
N GLU A 121 -25.30 -10.92 21.57
CA GLU A 121 -26.61 -11.29 22.12
C GLU A 121 -26.81 -12.81 22.17
N THR A 122 -26.46 -13.52 21.10
CA THR A 122 -26.57 -15.00 21.05
C THR A 122 -25.59 -15.67 22.01
N VAL A 123 -24.36 -15.16 22.11
CA VAL A 123 -23.38 -15.61 23.12
C VAL A 123 -23.87 -15.33 24.53
N ALA A 124 -24.42 -14.13 24.79
CA ALA A 124 -24.98 -13.76 26.09
C ALA A 124 -26.19 -14.64 26.46
N ALA A 125 -27.10 -14.91 25.53
CA ALA A 125 -28.23 -15.80 25.71
C ALA A 125 -27.77 -17.24 25.99
N THR A 126 -26.75 -17.73 25.28
CA THR A 126 -26.16 -19.05 25.50
C THR A 126 -25.51 -19.15 26.89
N LEU A 127 -24.78 -18.12 27.31
CA LEU A 127 -24.17 -18.05 28.64
C LEU A 127 -25.21 -17.93 29.76
N ALA A 128 -26.29 -17.18 29.55
CA ALA A 128 -27.42 -17.07 30.49
C ALA A 128 -28.15 -18.41 30.65
N ALA A 129 -28.40 -19.12 29.55
CA ALA A 129 -28.98 -20.47 29.57
C ALA A 129 -28.09 -21.46 30.35
N ARG A 130 -26.77 -21.40 30.17
CA ARG A 130 -25.81 -22.20 30.97
C ARG A 130 -25.83 -21.85 32.45
N ARG A 131 -26.01 -20.58 32.81
CA ARG A 131 -26.05 -20.13 34.20
C ARG A 131 -27.35 -20.54 34.92
N ASN A 132 -28.46 -20.64 34.18
CA ASN A 132 -29.79 -20.95 34.72
C ASN A 132 -30.18 -22.44 34.64
N GLY A 133 -29.40 -23.29 33.96
CA GLY A 133 -29.67 -24.74 33.90
C GLY A 133 -29.50 -25.47 35.24
N ASP A 134 -30.13 -26.63 35.40
CA ASP A 134 -29.95 -27.53 36.56
C ASP A 134 -28.47 -27.98 36.69
N PRO A 135 -27.93 -28.24 37.90
CA PRO A 135 -26.51 -28.54 38.10
C PRO A 135 -26.01 -29.73 37.26
N ALA A 136 -26.87 -30.71 36.97
CA ALA A 136 -26.54 -31.84 36.11
C ALA A 136 -26.30 -31.39 34.65
N THR A 137 -27.17 -30.52 34.12
CA THR A 137 -27.04 -29.97 32.77
C THR A 137 -25.80 -29.08 32.64
N ARG A 138 -25.49 -28.29 33.68
CA ARG A 138 -24.26 -27.47 33.71
C ARG A 138 -23.03 -28.34 33.62
N ARG A 139 -22.95 -29.42 34.39
CA ARG A 139 -21.81 -30.35 34.42
C ARG A 139 -21.61 -31.04 33.07
N ALA A 140 -22.69 -31.51 32.44
CA ALA A 140 -22.64 -32.15 31.12
C ALA A 140 -22.12 -31.19 30.03
N LEU A 141 -22.62 -29.95 30.00
CA LEU A 141 -22.18 -28.92 29.06
C LEU A 141 -20.72 -28.50 29.29
N LEU A 142 -20.26 -28.51 30.54
CA LEU A 142 -18.87 -28.19 30.90
C LEU A 142 -17.91 -29.32 30.46
N GLU A 143 -18.30 -30.58 30.67
CA GLU A 143 -17.54 -31.75 30.20
C GLU A 143 -17.47 -31.81 28.67
N GLU A 144 -18.56 -31.49 27.97
CA GLU A 144 -18.57 -31.45 26.50
C GLU A 144 -17.72 -30.29 25.96
N ALA A 145 -17.78 -29.11 26.59
CA ALA A 145 -16.91 -27.98 26.25
C ALA A 145 -15.41 -28.31 26.48
N LEU A 146 -15.08 -28.98 27.59
CA LEU A 146 -13.72 -29.43 27.89
C LEU A 146 -13.22 -30.50 26.90
N ARG A 147 -14.10 -31.37 26.37
CA ARG A 147 -13.75 -32.33 25.31
C ARG A 147 -13.47 -31.63 23.98
N ARG A 148 -14.28 -30.64 23.59
CA ARG A 148 -14.06 -29.83 22.38
C ARG A 148 -12.78 -28.97 22.46
N ASN A 149 -12.38 -28.56 23.66
CA ASN A 149 -11.21 -27.70 23.87
C ASN A 149 -9.85 -28.41 24.07
N ARG A 150 -9.75 -29.74 23.93
CA ARG A 150 -8.46 -30.45 24.10
C ARG A 150 -7.39 -30.11 23.05
N GLY A 151 -7.72 -29.29 22.03
CA GLY A 151 -6.77 -28.82 21.01
C GLY A 151 -6.42 -27.32 21.06
N ALA A 152 -7.01 -26.52 21.95
CA ALA A 152 -6.74 -25.08 22.02
C ALA A 152 -5.94 -24.76 23.29
N GLY A 153 -4.74 -24.20 23.11
CA GLY A 153 -3.83 -23.82 24.20
C GLY A 153 -4.50 -22.94 25.26
N ARG A 154 -3.94 -22.98 26.48
CA ARG A 154 -4.40 -22.28 27.70
C ARG A 154 -4.86 -20.85 27.41
N GLY A 155 -6.17 -20.64 27.21
CA GLY A 155 -6.75 -19.32 27.08
C GLY A 155 -6.62 -18.58 28.41
N ARG A 156 -5.87 -17.47 28.40
CA ARG A 156 -5.87 -16.51 29.53
C ARG A 156 -7.31 -16.01 29.72
N ALA A 157 -7.79 -15.98 30.95
CA ALA A 157 -9.07 -15.37 31.27
C ALA A 157 -9.07 -13.90 30.81
N LEU A 158 -9.88 -13.59 29.79
CA LEU A 158 -10.08 -12.22 29.33
C LEU A 158 -10.87 -11.48 30.42
N LYS A 159 -10.20 -10.54 31.10
CA LYS A 159 -10.87 -9.51 31.90
C LYS A 159 -11.73 -8.69 30.96
N ILE A 160 -13.05 -8.84 31.04
CA ILE A 160 -14.00 -7.97 30.36
C ILE A 160 -14.09 -6.69 31.19
N GLU A 161 -13.16 -5.76 30.95
CA GLU A 161 -13.34 -4.39 31.40
C GLU A 161 -14.45 -3.74 30.56
N ARG A 162 -15.34 -2.97 31.20
CA ARG A 162 -16.35 -2.18 30.48
C ARG A 162 -15.63 -1.16 29.61
N VAL A 163 -15.49 -1.48 28.32
CA VAL A 163 -14.91 -0.59 27.32
C VAL A 163 -15.82 0.64 27.19
N LYS A 164 -15.43 1.76 27.83
CA LYS A 164 -15.82 3.09 27.34
C LYS A 164 -15.33 3.13 25.89
N ARG A 165 -16.20 3.59 24.96
CA ARG A 165 -15.92 3.91 23.53
C ARG A 165 -14.43 3.80 23.19
N PRO A 166 -13.97 2.93 22.29
CA PRO A 166 -12.55 2.75 22.06
C PRO A 166 -11.95 4.11 21.67
N VAL A 167 -11.23 4.72 22.61
CA VAL A 167 -10.29 5.79 22.33
C VAL A 167 -9.14 5.04 21.67
N PHE A 168 -9.09 5.07 20.34
CA PHE A 168 -8.02 4.43 19.61
C PHE A 168 -6.68 4.89 20.19
N GLY A 169 -5.74 3.95 20.35
CA GLY A 169 -4.34 4.31 20.57
C GLY A 169 -3.81 5.17 19.40
N PRO A 170 -2.63 5.78 19.52
CA PRO A 170 -2.05 6.56 18.43
C PRO A 170 -2.05 5.72 17.15
N LEU A 171 -2.44 6.33 16.02
CA LEU A 171 -2.39 5.67 14.72
C LEU A 171 -0.97 5.19 14.45
N GLU A 172 -0.84 3.98 13.93
CA GLU A 172 0.44 3.37 13.56
C GLU A 172 0.50 3.13 12.05
N LYS A 173 1.72 2.93 11.54
CA LYS A 173 1.91 2.56 10.14
C LYS A 173 1.21 1.24 9.84
N GLY A 174 0.41 1.22 8.76
CA GLY A 174 -0.38 0.07 8.34
C GLY A 174 -1.80 0.04 8.89
N ASP A 175 -2.14 0.93 9.83
CA ASP A 175 -3.52 1.06 10.30
C ASP A 175 -4.47 1.40 9.17
N ILE A 176 -5.60 0.70 9.11
CA ILE A 176 -6.69 1.03 8.22
C ILE A 176 -7.52 2.13 8.86
N VAL A 177 -7.84 3.16 8.08
CA VAL A 177 -8.58 4.33 8.53
C VAL A 177 -9.69 4.68 7.54
N ARG A 178 -10.70 5.39 8.02
CA ARG A 178 -11.76 5.99 7.22
C ARG A 178 -11.70 7.50 7.31
N HIS A 179 -11.89 8.16 6.17
CA HIS A 179 -12.07 9.59 6.04
C HIS A 179 -13.42 9.89 5.41
N ALA A 180 -14.11 10.93 5.87
CA ALA A 180 -15.46 11.27 5.40
C ALA A 180 -15.55 11.52 3.89
N THR A 181 -14.54 12.17 3.29
CA THR A 181 -14.53 12.51 1.86
C THR A 181 -13.89 11.44 0.98
N TRP A 182 -12.92 10.70 1.51
CA TRP A 182 -12.02 9.87 0.71
C TRP A 182 -12.17 8.37 0.98
N GLY A 183 -13.13 8.02 1.83
CA GLY A 183 -13.44 6.64 2.16
C GLY A 183 -12.32 5.97 2.96
N GLU A 184 -12.07 4.71 2.65
CA GLU A 184 -11.09 3.89 3.36
C GLU A 184 -9.68 4.10 2.81
N GLY A 185 -8.73 4.25 3.72
CA GLY A 185 -7.32 4.40 3.43
C GLY A 185 -6.45 3.66 4.43
N GLU A 186 -5.14 3.75 4.21
CA GLU A 186 -4.13 3.10 5.03
C GLU A 186 -3.07 4.12 5.45
N VAL A 187 -2.65 4.07 6.71
CA VAL A 187 -1.61 4.93 7.24
C VAL A 187 -0.24 4.50 6.70
N VAL A 188 0.39 5.38 5.92
CA VAL A 188 1.73 5.18 5.35
C VAL A 188 2.81 5.58 6.35
N ARG A 189 2.63 6.71 7.02
CA ARG A 189 3.57 7.26 8.01
C ARG A 189 2.90 8.26 8.94
N VAL A 190 3.35 8.31 10.18
CA VAL A 190 2.94 9.32 11.17
C VAL A 190 4.04 10.37 11.34
N VAL A 191 3.66 11.65 11.42
CA VAL A 191 4.53 12.80 11.61
C VAL A 191 3.88 13.77 12.60
N GLY A 192 4.22 13.62 13.88
CA GLY A 192 3.60 14.41 14.96
C GLY A 192 2.10 14.12 15.07
N ASP A 193 1.28 15.18 14.97
CA ASP A 193 -0.19 15.10 14.97
C ASP A 193 -0.79 14.86 13.56
N SER A 194 0.05 14.83 12.53
CA SER A 194 -0.38 14.59 11.15
C SER A 194 0.07 13.22 10.66
N VAL A 195 -0.71 12.67 9.75
CA VAL A 195 -0.54 11.32 9.22
C VAL A 195 -0.61 11.37 7.70
N TYR A 196 0.36 10.73 7.06
CA TYR A 196 0.31 10.42 5.64
C TYR A 196 -0.56 9.18 5.45
N THR A 197 -1.72 9.36 4.81
CA THR A 197 -2.68 8.29 4.55
C THR A 197 -2.85 8.11 3.06
N PHE A 198 -2.78 6.86 2.59
CA PHE A 198 -3.05 6.51 1.22
C PHE A 198 -4.52 6.11 1.05
N PHE A 199 -5.20 6.76 0.11
CA PHE A 199 -6.53 6.40 -0.34
C PHE A 199 -6.43 5.88 -1.78
N PRO A 200 -6.93 4.66 -2.09
CA PRO A 200 -6.75 4.04 -3.41
C PRO A 200 -7.11 4.94 -4.59
N VAL A 201 -8.18 5.72 -4.46
CA VAL A 201 -8.71 6.60 -5.52
C VAL A 201 -8.03 7.98 -5.52
N HIS A 202 -7.57 8.46 -4.37
CA HIS A 202 -7.13 9.85 -4.19
C HIS A 202 -5.63 10.02 -3.95
N GLY A 203 -4.89 8.91 -3.87
CA GLY A 203 -3.47 8.89 -3.58
C GLY A 203 -3.16 9.21 -2.11
N GLU A 204 -1.93 9.67 -1.87
CA GLU A 204 -1.47 10.02 -0.54
C GLU A 204 -1.93 11.42 -0.13
N LYS A 205 -2.35 11.55 1.14
CA LYS A 205 -2.82 12.80 1.74
C LYS A 205 -2.23 12.97 3.12
N LEU A 206 -1.84 14.19 3.45
CA LEU A 206 -1.41 14.58 4.79
C LEU A 206 -2.62 15.14 5.54
N LEU A 207 -3.01 14.50 6.63
CA LEU A 207 -4.20 14.84 7.42
C LEU A 207 -3.87 14.83 8.90
N LYS A 208 -4.59 15.61 9.71
CA LYS A 208 -4.52 15.43 11.17
C LYS A 208 -5.19 14.12 11.57
N THR A 209 -4.68 13.49 12.63
CA THR A 209 -5.25 12.27 13.22
C THR A 209 -6.75 12.41 13.50
N SER A 210 -7.21 13.59 13.91
CA SER A 210 -8.60 13.90 14.24
C SER A 210 -9.61 13.74 13.10
N PHE A 211 -9.16 13.72 11.84
CA PHE A 211 -10.03 13.53 10.68
C PHE A 211 -10.15 12.06 10.24
N LEU A 212 -9.49 11.15 10.97
CA LEU A 212 -9.41 9.74 10.62
C LEU A 212 -10.08 8.90 11.69
N GLU A 213 -10.95 8.01 11.26
CA GLU A 213 -11.52 6.96 12.12
C GLU A 213 -10.75 5.66 11.86
N LYS A 214 -10.11 5.10 12.88
CA LYS A 214 -9.44 3.80 12.72
C LYS A 214 -10.51 2.71 12.53
N ILE A 215 -10.30 1.87 11.52
CA ILE A 215 -11.09 0.67 11.30
C ILE A 215 -10.27 -0.48 11.87
N ASP A 216 -10.82 -1.20 12.83
CA ASP A 216 -10.26 -2.49 13.20
C ASP A 216 -10.43 -3.40 11.98
N ALA A 217 -9.31 -3.70 11.32
CA ALA A 217 -9.26 -4.71 10.28
C ALA A 217 -9.80 -5.99 10.91
#